data_AF-A0A529HJC6-F1
#
_entry.id   AF-A0A529HJC6-F1
#
_cell.length_a   1.000
_cell.length_b   1.000
_cell.length_c   1.000
_cell.angle_alpha   90.00
_cell.angle_beta   90.00
_cell.angle_gamma   90.00
#
_symmetry.space_group_name_H-M   'P 1'
#
loop_
_entity.id
_entity.type
_entity.pdbx_description
1 polymer ?
#
loop_
_entity_poly.entity_id
_entity_poly.type
_entity_poly.pdbx_seq_one_letter_code
_entity_poly.pdbx_strand_id
1 'polypeptide(L)'
;LYRNYPGLAYDITWMASREERMLDENLLSIGRRSALERTAYLVAFISSRARGAGLNGKRPVQIPITQQHIADTLGLSLVHTNKTIRKLMDRKL
;
A
#
# COMPACT_ATOMS: atom_id res chain seq x y z
N LEU A 1 20.02 -14.31 -19.69
CA LEU A 1 19.18 -14.65 -18.52
C LEU A 1 18.20 -15.78 -18.85
N TYR A 2 17.17 -15.56 -19.67
CA TYR A 2 16.12 -16.54 -19.98
C TYR A 2 16.59 -17.89 -20.55
N ARG A 3 17.71 -17.93 -21.28
CA ARG A 3 18.30 -19.19 -21.79
C ARG A 3 19.23 -19.90 -20.79
N ASN A 4 19.98 -19.16 -19.99
CA ASN A 4 21.08 -19.70 -19.18
C ASN A 4 20.74 -19.81 -17.69
N TYR A 5 19.71 -19.09 -17.23
CA TYR A 5 19.24 -19.01 -15.84
C TYR A 5 17.71 -18.88 -15.80
N PRO A 6 16.95 -19.91 -16.24
CA PRO A 6 15.50 -19.83 -16.39
C PRO A 6 14.76 -19.59 -15.06
N GLY A 7 15.25 -20.13 -13.94
CA GLY A 7 14.67 -19.87 -12.62
C GLY A 7 14.75 -18.39 -12.23
N LEU A 8 15.94 -17.78 -12.35
CA LEU A 8 16.11 -16.35 -12.10
C LEU A 8 15.28 -15.48 -13.05
N ALA A 9 15.16 -15.92 -14.31
CA ALA A 9 14.34 -15.20 -15.28
C ALA A 9 12.85 -15.25 -14.91
N TYR A 10 12.34 -16.40 -14.47
CA TYR A 10 10.98 -16.54 -13.94
C TYR A 10 10.75 -15.64 -12.74
N ASP A 11 11.67 -15.62 -11.76
CA ASP A 11 11.53 -14.80 -10.55
C ASP A 11 11.46 -13.30 -10.89
N ILE A 12 12.28 -12.83 -11.83
CA ILE A 12 12.24 -11.43 -12.28
C ILE A 12 10.92 -11.12 -13.00
N THR A 13 10.47 -11.99 -13.91
CA THR A 13 9.18 -11.80 -14.59
C THR A 13 8.04 -11.77 -13.57
N TRP A 14 8.06 -12.67 -12.59
CA TRP A 14 7.07 -12.72 -11.53
C TRP A 14 7.06 -11.45 -10.67
N MET A 15 8.22 -10.94 -10.28
CA MET A 15 8.34 -9.67 -9.55
C MET A 15 7.78 -8.50 -10.36
N ALA A 16 8.15 -8.38 -11.63
CA ALA A 16 7.66 -7.33 -12.52
C ALA A 16 6.14 -7.36 -12.69
N SER A 17 5.55 -8.54 -12.95
CA SER A 17 4.09 -8.68 -13.06
C SER A 17 3.36 -8.34 -11.75
N ARG A 18 3.98 -8.62 -10.59
CA ARG A 18 3.43 -8.23 -9.29
C ARG A 18 3.47 -6.72 -9.08
N GLU A 19 4.55 -6.04 -9.49
CA GLU A 19 4.66 -4.58 -9.41
C GLU A 19 3.64 -3.89 -10.31
N GLU A 20 3.49 -4.35 -11.55
CA GLU A 20 2.48 -3.84 -12.49
C GLU A 20 1.06 -3.96 -11.94
N ARG A 21 0.73 -5.12 -11.35
CA ARG A 21 -0.57 -5.32 -10.71
C ARG A 21 -0.80 -4.39 -9.51
N MET A 22 0.24 -4.13 -8.71
CA MET A 22 0.14 -3.17 -7.60
C MET A 22 -0.11 -1.75 -8.11
N LEU A 23 0.53 -1.37 -9.22
CA LEU A 23 0.31 -0.07 -9.86
C LEU A 23 -1.12 0.06 -10.40
N ASP A 24 -1.63 -0.97 -11.09
CA ASP A 24 -3.00 -1.01 -11.60
C ASP A 24 -4.04 -0.92 -10.47
N GLU A 25 -3.85 -1.67 -9.39
CA GLU A 25 -4.72 -1.60 -8.21
C GLU A 25 -4.71 -0.21 -7.58
N ASN A 26 -3.53 0.45 -7.53
CA ASN A 26 -3.43 1.82 -7.03
C ASN A 26 -4.12 2.83 -7.97
N LEU A 27 -3.94 2.69 -9.28
CA LEU A 27 -4.58 3.55 -10.28
C LEU A 27 -6.11 3.42 -10.26
N LEU A 28 -6.62 2.19 -10.19
CA LEU A 28 -8.05 1.91 -10.08
C LEU A 28 -8.63 2.41 -8.74
N SER A 29 -7.85 2.31 -7.67
CA SER A 29 -8.18 2.89 -6.35
C SER A 29 -8.30 4.41 -6.43
N ILE A 30 -7.36 5.10 -7.08
CA ILE A 30 -7.41 6.56 -7.29
C ILE A 30 -8.65 6.97 -8.10
N GLY A 31 -8.98 6.22 -9.15
CA GLY A 31 -10.08 6.57 -10.07
C GLY A 31 -11.50 6.30 -9.54
N ARG A 32 -11.69 5.34 -8.62
CA ARG A 32 -13.04 4.91 -8.19
C ARG A 32 -13.32 4.97 -6.69
N ARG A 33 -12.34 5.28 -5.84
CA ARG A 33 -12.52 5.35 -4.38
C ARG A 33 -12.41 6.77 -3.85
N SER A 34 -13.25 7.09 -2.88
CA SER A 34 -13.13 8.31 -2.08
C SER A 34 -11.78 8.37 -1.35
N ALA A 35 -11.37 9.57 -0.92
CA ALA A 35 -10.14 9.72 -0.13
C ALA A 35 -10.13 8.81 1.11
N LEU A 36 -11.28 8.67 1.78
CA LEU A 36 -11.42 7.83 2.97
C LEU A 36 -11.20 6.34 2.67
N GLU A 37 -11.81 5.84 1.60
CA GLU A 37 -11.64 4.44 1.15
C GLU A 37 -10.20 4.17 0.72
N ARG A 38 -9.56 5.11 0.02
CA ARG A 38 -8.15 5.02 -0.37
C ARG A 38 -7.22 4.95 0.86
N THR A 39 -7.46 5.80 1.85
CA THR A 39 -6.70 5.78 3.12
C THR A 39 -6.91 4.47 3.88
N ALA A 40 -8.16 3.99 4.00
CA ALA A 40 -8.46 2.72 4.65
C ALA A 40 -7.80 1.53 3.94
N TYR A 41 -7.85 1.52 2.61
CA TYR A 41 -7.19 0.51 1.79
C TYR A 41 -5.68 0.50 2.02
N LEU A 42 -5.02 1.66 2.03
CA LEU A 42 -3.58 1.76 2.29
C LEU A 42 -3.19 1.14 3.64
N VAL A 43 -3.95 1.44 4.69
CA VAL A 43 -3.73 0.86 6.03
C VAL A 43 -3.90 -0.67 6.00
N ALA A 44 -4.97 -1.17 5.37
CA ALA A 44 -5.21 -2.60 5.25
C ALA A 44 -4.12 -3.31 4.42
N PHE A 45 -3.66 -2.68 3.34
CA PHE A 45 -2.58 -3.17 2.47
C PHE A 45 -1.27 -3.31 3.25
N ILE A 46 -0.85 -2.25 3.94
CA ILE A 46 0.35 -2.24 4.78
C ILE A 46 0.27 -3.33 5.86
N SER A 47 -0.88 -3.45 6.53
CA SER A 47 -1.11 -4.48 7.56
C SER A 47 -1.00 -5.89 6.97
N SER A 48 -1.56 -6.12 5.78
CA SER A 48 -1.46 -7.41 5.08
C SER A 48 -0.03 -7.75 4.69
N ARG A 49 0.72 -6.77 4.16
CA ARG A 49 2.13 -6.94 3.81
C ARG A 49 2.98 -7.23 5.04
N ALA A 50 2.74 -6.52 6.15
CA ALA A 50 3.44 -6.75 7.40
C ALA A 50 3.21 -8.18 7.93
N ARG A 51 1.97 -8.69 7.88
CA ARG A 51 1.67 -10.09 8.20
C ARG A 51 2.42 -11.08 7.32
N GLY A 52 2.45 -10.84 6.01
CA GLY A 52 3.20 -11.67 5.06
C GLY A 52 4.72 -11.67 5.30
N ALA A 53 5.26 -10.59 5.86
CA ALA A 53 6.66 -10.47 6.25
C ALA A 53 6.98 -11.04 7.65
N GLY A 54 6.01 -11.68 8.32
CA GLY A 54 6.19 -12.22 9.67
C GLY A 54 6.13 -11.16 10.79
N LEU A 55 5.72 -9.93 10.49
CA LEU A 55 5.48 -8.87 11.48
C LEU A 55 4.07 -9.01 12.08
N ASN A 56 3.77 -10.18 12.65
CA ASN A 56 2.46 -10.59 13.15
C ASN A 56 2.36 -10.61 14.69
N GLY A 57 3.27 -9.91 15.37
CA GLY A 57 3.31 -9.83 16.83
C GLY A 57 2.11 -9.07 17.43
N LYS A 58 1.97 -9.13 18.75
CA LYS A 58 0.90 -8.44 19.51
C LYS A 58 1.04 -6.91 19.53
N ARG A 59 2.13 -6.36 18.97
CA ARG A 59 2.40 -4.92 18.95
C ARG A 59 2.02 -4.33 17.60
N PRO A 60 1.53 -3.08 17.56
CA PRO A 60 1.31 -2.38 16.30
C PRO A 60 2.59 -2.39 15.47
N VAL A 61 2.45 -2.65 14.18
CA VAL A 61 3.56 -2.56 13.23
C VAL A 61 4.02 -1.11 13.19
N GLN A 62 5.25 -0.86 13.65
CA GLN A 62 5.88 0.45 13.57
C GLN A 62 6.58 0.55 12.23
N ILE A 63 6.16 1.52 11.41
CA ILE A 63 6.76 1.80 10.11
C ILE A 63 7.10 3.29 10.03
N PRO A 64 8.27 3.66 9.49
CA PRO A 64 8.71 5.05 9.40
C PRO A 64 8.01 5.80 8.26
N ILE A 65 6.68 5.87 8.30
CA ILE A 65 5.88 6.63 7.32
C ILE A 65 5.32 7.90 7.94
N THR A 66 5.45 9.01 7.22
CA THR A 66 4.87 10.30 7.60
C THR A 66 3.52 10.48 6.92
N GLN A 67 2.73 11.45 7.38
CA GLN A 67 1.50 11.86 6.71
C GLN A 67 1.80 12.43 5.31
N GLN A 68 3.00 12.97 5.09
CA GLN A 68 3.46 13.39 3.76
C GLN A 68 3.61 12.20 2.82
N HIS A 69 4.26 11.10 3.25
CA HIS A 69 4.35 9.89 2.43
C HIS A 69 2.96 9.35 2.04
N ILE A 70 2.00 9.39 2.96
CA ILE A 70 0.61 8.99 2.68
C ILE A 70 -0.03 9.93 1.66
N ALA A 71 0.18 11.24 1.80
CA ALA A 71 -0.34 12.24 0.89
C ALA A 71 0.17 12.02 -0.55
N ASP A 72 1.48 11.85 -0.70
CA ASP A 72 2.13 11.61 -2.00
C ASP A 72 1.65 10.28 -2.62
N THR A 73 1.53 9.22 -1.82
CA THR A 73 1.07 7.90 -2.27
C THR A 73 -0.38 7.92 -2.79
N LEU A 74 -1.26 8.69 -2.12
CA LEU A 74 -2.69 8.72 -2.42
C LEU A 74 -3.08 9.84 -3.40
N GLY A 75 -2.14 10.71 -3.79
CA GLY A 75 -2.42 11.90 -4.58
C GLY A 75 -3.33 12.89 -3.86
N LEU A 76 -3.15 13.05 -2.55
CA LEU A 76 -3.92 13.96 -1.71
C LEU A 76 -3.03 15.11 -1.23
N SER A 77 -3.61 16.28 -0.97
CA SER A 77 -2.86 17.33 -0.25
C SER A 77 -2.65 16.91 1.21
N LEU A 78 -1.54 17.35 1.83
CA LEU A 78 -1.23 17.04 3.23
C LEU A 78 -2.37 17.38 4.20
N VAL A 79 -3.02 18.54 4.01
CA VAL A 79 -4.17 18.95 4.83
C VAL A 79 -5.37 18.04 4.62
N HIS A 80 -5.65 17.60 3.40
CA HIS A 80 -6.74 16.67 3.12
C HIS A 80 -6.45 15.28 3.67
N THR A 81 -5.21 14.82 3.59
CA THR A 81 -4.73 13.57 4.20
C THR A 81 -4.96 13.57 5.71
N ASN A 82 -4.53 14.64 6.41
CA ASN A 82 -4.72 14.76 7.86
C ASN A 82 -6.20 14.72 8.26
N LYS A 83 -7.07 15.44 7.53
CA LYS A 83 -8.52 15.41 7.77
C LYS A 83 -9.10 14.02 7.54
N THR A 84 -8.63 13.31 6.53
CA THR A 84 -9.12 11.97 6.15
C THR A 84 -8.70 10.90 7.15
N ILE A 85 -7.44 10.91 7.58
CA ILE A 85 -6.94 10.03 8.64
C ILE A 85 -7.73 10.24 9.93
N ARG A 86 -7.97 11.50 10.33
CA ARG A 86 -8.76 11.80 11.52
C ARG A 86 -10.18 11.28 11.42
N LYS A 87 -10.86 11.49 10.28
CA LYS A 87 -12.18 10.90 10.02
C LYS A 87 -12.19 9.38 10.09
N LEU A 88 -11.12 8.71 9.64
CA LEU A 88 -10.99 7.26 9.71
C LEU A 88 -10.87 6.79 11.16
N MET A 89 -10.05 7.46 11.97
CA MET A 89 -9.91 7.18 13.41
C MET A 89 -11.21 7.40 14.18
N ASP A 90 -11.95 8.47 13.88
CA ASP A 90 -13.20 8.81 14.55
C ASP A 90 -14.30 7.75 14.32
N ARG A 91 -14.19 6.95 13.24
CA ARG A 91 -15.10 5.83 12.96
C ARG A 91 -14.90 4.61 13.86
N LYS A 92 -13.85 4.58 14.70
CA LYS A 92 -13.54 3.48 15.67
C LYS A 92 -13.60 2.07 15.06
N LEU A 93 -13.08 1.90 13.84
CA LEU A 93 -12.78 0.58 13.26
C LEU A 93 -11.55 -0.02 13.95
#